data_AF-A0A1B8D4T3-F1
#
_entry.id   AF-A0A1B8D4T3-F1
#
_cell.length_a   1.000
_cell.length_b   1.000
_cell.length_c   1.000
_cell.angle_alpha   90.00
_cell.angle_beta   90.00
_cell.angle_gamma   90.00
#
_symmetry.space_group_name_H-M   'P 1'
#
loop_
_entity.id
_entity.type
_entity.pdbx_description
1 polymer ?
#
loop_
_entity_poly.entity_id
_entity_poly.type
_entity_poly.pdbx_seq_one_letter_code
_entity_poly.pdbx_strand_id
1 'polypeptide(L)'
;MANPKSVPRRLAQATDDALLDGGRAGRQAIEAAGFSDELKAELLDKIARRHFKIDNLAAFTEAELSPPVGRGTRDIAVAAPWTASEWQGDAILRMLHDAHKPLKPVVDMRLQRAPKKTPAQRISNAKERTTSYTTANDSSMSLKEREELRASLKERFGSGVQTGSMPTSFRGLESLANRRIEDAIARGQFKDIPRGTSAVRDRRVDSPFVDTTEYIMNNMIKRQALVPPWIEKQQALHTAAANFRARLRKDWTRHAVGIVVATSGSVQEQVRRAEAYARAEMGLRVGGIQPPGSDLLEEK
;
A
#
# COMPACT_ATOMS: atom_id res chain seq x y z
N MET A 1 -50.35 -25.17 4.73
CA MET A 1 -50.10 -23.89 5.43
C MET A 1 -48.59 -23.65 5.47
N ALA A 2 -48.07 -22.69 4.71
CA ALA A 2 -46.64 -22.39 4.67
C ALA A 2 -46.24 -21.58 5.92
N ASN A 3 -45.13 -21.97 6.56
CA ASN A 3 -44.63 -21.38 7.80
C ASN A 3 -44.27 -19.89 7.59
N PRO A 4 -44.79 -18.92 8.37
CA PRO A 4 -44.62 -17.48 8.13
C PRO A 4 -43.16 -17.01 8.14
N LYS A 5 -42.26 -17.76 8.77
CA LYS A 5 -40.81 -17.49 8.77
C LYS A 5 -40.11 -17.81 7.43
N SER A 6 -40.78 -18.50 6.50
CA SER A 6 -40.21 -18.87 5.19
C SER A 6 -40.31 -17.75 4.14
N VAL A 7 -41.32 -16.89 4.23
CA VAL A 7 -41.56 -15.77 3.31
C VAL A 7 -40.44 -14.72 3.33
N PRO A 8 -39.97 -14.19 4.49
CA PRO A 8 -38.92 -13.17 4.49
C PRO A 8 -37.59 -13.70 3.95
N ARG A 9 -37.28 -14.99 4.19
CA ARG A 9 -36.07 -15.63 3.68
C ARG A 9 -36.13 -15.82 2.16
N ARG A 10 -37.28 -16.26 1.63
CA ARG A 10 -37.49 -16.39 0.17
C ARG A 10 -37.48 -15.04 -0.52
N LEU A 11 -38.05 -14.02 0.12
CA LEU A 11 -38.00 -12.65 -0.37
C LEU A 11 -36.57 -12.14 -0.42
N ALA A 12 -35.81 -12.29 0.66
CA ALA A 12 -34.40 -11.91 0.70
C ALA A 12 -33.59 -12.63 -0.39
N GLN A 13 -33.79 -13.94 -0.55
CA GLN A 13 -33.10 -14.72 -1.57
C GLN A 13 -33.49 -14.29 -2.99
N ALA A 14 -34.77 -14.11 -3.30
CA ALA A 14 -35.21 -13.65 -4.62
C ALA A 14 -34.72 -12.22 -4.93
N THR A 15 -34.62 -11.34 -3.92
CA THR A 15 -34.05 -10.01 -4.10
C THR A 15 -32.54 -10.05 -4.31
N ASP A 16 -31.83 -10.92 -3.58
CA ASP A 16 -30.39 -11.10 -3.72
C ASP A 16 -30.06 -11.69 -5.10
N ASP A 17 -30.78 -12.73 -5.52
CA ASP A 17 -30.63 -13.35 -6.85
C ASP A 17 -30.94 -12.34 -7.96
N ALA A 18 -31.98 -11.51 -7.80
CA ALA A 18 -32.30 -10.46 -8.78
C ALA A 18 -31.27 -9.33 -8.85
N LEU A 19 -30.63 -8.99 -7.72
CA LEU A 19 -29.54 -8.01 -7.65
C LEU A 19 -28.25 -8.55 -8.27
N LEU A 20 -27.98 -9.85 -8.11
CA LEU A 20 -26.75 -10.50 -8.58
C LEU A 20 -26.79 -10.86 -10.06
N ASP A 21 -27.87 -11.50 -10.53
CA ASP A 21 -27.93 -12.00 -11.90
C ASP A 21 -28.20 -10.91 -12.93
N GLY A 22 -28.82 -9.79 -12.52
CA GLY A 22 -29.05 -8.62 -13.37
C GLY A 22 -29.89 -8.90 -14.63
N GLY A 23 -31.11 -8.37 -14.68
CA GLY A 23 -31.94 -8.42 -15.90
C GLY A 23 -32.98 -9.54 -15.91
N ARG A 24 -33.08 -10.33 -16.99
CA ARG A 24 -34.23 -11.24 -17.23
C ARG A 24 -34.29 -12.42 -16.25
N ALA A 25 -33.14 -13.00 -15.87
CA ALA A 25 -33.09 -14.10 -14.92
C ALA A 25 -33.58 -13.68 -13.52
N GLY A 26 -33.17 -12.49 -13.07
CA GLY A 26 -33.66 -11.91 -11.81
C GLY A 26 -35.17 -11.65 -11.79
N ARG A 27 -35.75 -11.20 -12.91
CA ARG A 27 -37.22 -11.05 -13.04
C ARG A 27 -37.93 -12.39 -12.96
N GLN A 28 -37.40 -13.42 -13.61
CA GLN A 28 -37.95 -14.78 -13.56
C GLN A 28 -37.86 -15.40 -12.16
N ALA A 29 -36.79 -15.11 -11.39
CA ALA A 29 -36.67 -15.56 -10.00
C ALA A 29 -37.78 -14.98 -9.10
N ILE A 30 -38.15 -13.71 -9.30
CA ILE A 30 -39.25 -13.06 -8.56
C ILE A 30 -40.62 -13.61 -8.99
N GLU A 31 -40.80 -13.88 -10.28
CA GLU A 31 -42.02 -14.50 -10.80
C GLU A 31 -42.19 -15.94 -10.29
N ALA A 32 -41.11 -16.71 -10.24
CA ALA A 32 -41.08 -18.11 -9.78
C ALA A 32 -41.26 -18.26 -8.26
N ALA A 33 -40.98 -17.22 -7.47
CA ALA A 33 -41.05 -17.26 -6.01
C ALA A 33 -42.50 -17.28 -5.45
N GLY A 34 -43.52 -17.08 -6.30
CA GLY A 34 -44.93 -17.27 -5.92
C GLY A 34 -45.50 -16.21 -4.96
N PHE A 35 -44.98 -14.98 -5.01
CA PHE A 35 -45.51 -13.84 -4.24
C PHE A 35 -46.89 -13.37 -4.75
N SER A 36 -47.59 -12.54 -3.98
CA SER A 36 -48.80 -11.85 -4.47
C SER A 36 -48.43 -10.90 -5.61
N ASP A 37 -49.35 -10.70 -6.56
CA ASP A 37 -49.06 -9.91 -7.77
C ASP A 37 -48.79 -8.43 -7.47
N GLU A 38 -49.40 -7.89 -6.41
CA GLU A 38 -49.13 -6.54 -5.91
C GLU A 38 -47.69 -6.39 -5.38
N LEU A 39 -47.19 -7.38 -4.62
CA LEU A 39 -45.82 -7.37 -4.12
C LEU A 39 -44.81 -7.58 -5.25
N LYS A 40 -45.13 -8.39 -6.26
CA LYS A 40 -44.28 -8.53 -7.46
C LYS A 40 -44.12 -7.20 -8.18
N ALA A 41 -45.23 -6.47 -8.38
CA ALA A 41 -45.20 -5.17 -9.04
C ALA A 41 -44.36 -4.16 -8.23
N GLU A 42 -44.54 -4.11 -6.91
CA GLU A 42 -43.74 -3.23 -6.04
C GLU A 42 -42.24 -3.59 -6.08
N LEU A 43 -41.90 -4.89 -6.08
CA LEU A 43 -40.50 -5.34 -6.16
C LEU A 43 -39.87 -4.98 -7.51
N LEU A 44 -40.56 -5.21 -8.62
CA LEU A 44 -40.08 -4.86 -9.94
C LEU A 44 -39.87 -3.35 -10.10
N ASP A 45 -40.78 -2.53 -9.55
CA ASP A 45 -40.63 -1.08 -9.52
C ASP A 45 -39.43 -0.64 -8.66
N LYS A 46 -39.25 -1.21 -7.46
CA LYS A 46 -38.07 -0.93 -6.62
C LYS A 46 -36.76 -1.31 -7.31
N ILE A 47 -36.74 -2.44 -8.02
CA ILE A 47 -35.58 -2.89 -8.78
C ILE A 47 -35.32 -1.95 -9.95
N ALA A 48 -36.35 -1.57 -10.71
CA ALA A 48 -36.23 -0.62 -11.80
C ALA A 48 -35.71 0.75 -11.33
N ARG A 49 -36.22 1.26 -10.19
CA ARG A 49 -35.73 2.49 -9.57
C ARG A 49 -34.26 2.39 -9.13
N ARG A 50 -33.84 1.24 -8.58
CA ARG A 50 -32.45 1.01 -8.20
C ARG A 50 -31.54 0.94 -9.43
N HIS A 51 -31.93 0.20 -10.47
CA HIS A 51 -31.17 0.17 -11.73
C HIS A 51 -31.04 1.56 -12.33
N PHE A 52 -32.14 2.32 -12.39
CA PHE A 52 -32.10 3.71 -12.87
C PHE A 52 -31.16 4.58 -12.02
N LYS A 53 -31.12 4.39 -10.69
CA LYS A 53 -30.17 5.08 -9.82
C LYS A 53 -28.73 4.65 -10.10
N ILE A 54 -28.47 3.36 -10.35
CA ILE A 54 -27.14 2.81 -10.69
C ILE A 54 -26.64 3.38 -12.04
N ASP A 55 -27.50 3.38 -13.05
CA ASP A 55 -27.15 3.86 -14.39
C ASP A 55 -26.88 5.38 -14.40
N ASN A 56 -27.53 6.12 -13.50
CA ASN A 56 -27.42 7.58 -13.39
C ASN A 56 -26.74 8.04 -12.08
N LEU A 57 -25.86 7.22 -11.48
CA LEU A 57 -25.24 7.54 -10.18
C LEU A 57 -24.59 8.93 -10.17
N ALA A 58 -23.85 9.28 -11.22
CA ALA A 58 -23.18 10.57 -11.35
C ALA A 58 -24.13 11.77 -11.26
N ALA A 59 -25.32 11.68 -11.87
CA ALA A 59 -26.31 12.75 -11.84
C ALA A 59 -26.98 12.87 -10.46
N PHE A 60 -27.22 11.72 -9.81
CA PHE A 60 -27.74 11.70 -8.44
C PHE A 60 -26.71 12.22 -7.44
N THR A 61 -25.44 11.83 -7.55
CA THR A 61 -24.39 12.34 -6.67
C THR A 61 -24.20 13.83 -6.86
N GLU A 62 -24.23 14.33 -8.09
CA GLU A 62 -24.15 15.76 -8.37
C GLU A 62 -25.32 16.55 -7.76
N ALA A 63 -26.55 16.02 -7.83
CA ALA A 63 -27.72 16.65 -7.23
C ALA A 63 -27.73 16.59 -5.69
N GLU A 64 -27.13 15.56 -5.09
CA GLU A 64 -27.00 15.39 -3.63
C GLU A 64 -25.87 16.27 -3.03
N LEU A 65 -24.94 16.79 -3.86
CA LEU A 65 -23.85 17.64 -3.39
C LEU A 65 -24.33 19.07 -3.05
N SER A 66 -23.87 19.58 -1.90
CA SER A 66 -24.15 20.95 -1.47
C SER A 66 -23.37 21.98 -2.31
N PRO A 67 -23.92 23.18 -2.60
CA PRO A 67 -23.26 24.20 -3.42
C PRO A 67 -21.85 24.67 -3.01
N PRO A 68 -21.46 24.74 -1.72
CA PRO A 68 -20.13 25.21 -1.32
C PRO A 68 -19.02 24.15 -1.40
N VAL A 69 -19.29 22.96 -1.95
CA VAL A 69 -18.30 21.90 -2.11
C VAL A 69 -17.26 22.29 -3.18
N GLY A 70 -15.97 22.14 -2.85
CA GLY A 70 -14.88 22.48 -3.76
C GLY A 70 -14.89 21.66 -5.06
N ARG A 71 -14.31 22.20 -6.13
CA ARG A 71 -14.27 21.56 -7.45
C ARG A 71 -13.67 20.16 -7.41
N GLY A 72 -12.51 19.98 -6.77
CA GLY A 72 -11.86 18.67 -6.69
C GLY A 72 -12.70 17.62 -5.97
N THR A 73 -13.41 17.99 -4.90
CA THR A 73 -14.32 17.08 -4.20
C THR A 73 -15.56 16.73 -5.03
N ARG A 74 -16.05 17.66 -5.85
CA ARG A 74 -17.15 17.42 -6.79
C ARG A 74 -16.72 16.47 -7.91
N ASP A 75 -15.54 16.71 -8.49
CA ASP A 75 -14.99 15.89 -9.57
C ASP A 75 -14.76 14.44 -9.09
N ILE A 76 -14.27 14.23 -7.86
CA ILE A 76 -14.08 12.89 -7.28
C ILE A 76 -15.43 12.20 -7.00
N ALA A 77 -16.44 12.93 -6.52
CA ALA A 77 -17.75 12.35 -6.19
C ALA A 77 -18.59 11.97 -7.42
N VAL A 78 -18.37 12.66 -8.54
CA VAL A 78 -19.03 12.38 -9.83
C VAL A 78 -18.23 11.39 -10.67
N ALA A 79 -16.94 11.17 -10.37
CA ALA A 79 -16.08 10.26 -11.10
C ALA A 79 -16.67 8.84 -11.18
N ALA A 80 -16.45 8.21 -12.34
CA ALA A 80 -16.84 6.82 -12.54
C ALA A 80 -16.10 5.91 -11.54
N PRO A 81 -16.76 4.86 -11.01
CA PRO A 81 -16.12 3.89 -10.15
C PRO A 81 -14.99 3.17 -10.90
N TRP A 82 -13.89 2.89 -10.20
CA TRP A 82 -12.72 2.25 -10.78
C TRP A 82 -13.02 0.81 -11.24
N THR A 83 -12.90 0.55 -12.54
CA THR A 83 -13.20 -0.74 -13.18
C THR A 83 -11.99 -1.68 -13.29
N ALA A 84 -10.90 -1.38 -12.58
CA ALA A 84 -9.60 -2.08 -12.67
C ALA A 84 -8.86 -1.97 -14.01
N SER A 85 -9.44 -1.29 -15.00
CA SER A 85 -8.80 -0.88 -16.25
C SER A 85 -8.88 0.64 -16.38
N GLU A 86 -7.75 1.28 -16.68
CA GLU A 86 -7.72 2.70 -17.05
C GLU A 86 -8.00 2.86 -18.55
N TRP A 87 -8.76 3.90 -18.91
CA TRP A 87 -8.94 4.27 -20.32
C TRP A 87 -7.68 4.97 -20.84
N GLN A 88 -7.35 4.80 -22.13
CA GLN A 88 -6.14 5.37 -22.72
C GLN A 88 -6.01 6.88 -22.49
N GLY A 89 -7.12 7.62 -22.59
CA GLY A 89 -7.11 9.06 -22.35
C GLY A 89 -6.79 9.44 -20.92
N ASP A 90 -7.26 8.65 -19.95
CA ASP A 90 -6.99 8.88 -18.52
C ASP A 90 -5.54 8.53 -18.17
N ALA A 91 -5.01 7.44 -18.75
CA ALA A 91 -3.60 7.09 -18.65
C ALA A 91 -2.69 8.21 -19.18
N ILE A 92 -3.02 8.78 -20.35
CA ILE A 92 -2.29 9.93 -20.92
C ILE A 92 -2.41 11.16 -20.03
N LEU A 93 -3.60 11.44 -19.47
CA LEU A 93 -3.80 12.58 -18.58
C LEU A 93 -2.96 12.45 -17.31
N ARG A 94 -2.85 11.24 -16.74
CA ARG A 94 -1.96 10.97 -15.61
C ARG A 94 -0.50 11.19 -16.01
N MET A 95 -0.07 10.65 -17.14
CA MET A 95 1.29 10.86 -17.65
C MET A 95 1.60 12.35 -17.84
N LEU A 96 0.64 13.12 -18.34
CA LEU A 96 0.79 14.56 -18.56
C LEU A 96 0.84 15.33 -17.23
N HIS A 97 0.00 14.96 -16.26
CA HIS A 97 0.03 15.53 -14.92
C HIS A 97 1.35 15.22 -14.19
N ASP A 98 1.90 14.00 -14.37
CA ASP A 98 3.19 13.61 -13.81
C ASP A 98 4.35 14.33 -14.50
N ALA A 99 4.29 14.52 -15.83
CA ALA A 99 5.29 15.27 -16.59
C ALA A 99 5.32 16.76 -16.20
N HIS A 100 4.15 17.34 -15.92
CA HIS A 100 3.98 18.76 -15.56
C HIS A 100 3.76 18.97 -14.05
N LYS A 101 4.32 18.10 -13.21
CA LYS A 101 4.18 18.21 -11.76
C LYS A 101 4.75 19.56 -11.29
N PRO A 102 3.96 20.43 -10.64
CA PRO A 102 4.46 21.72 -10.19
C PRO A 102 5.60 21.48 -9.19
N LEU A 103 6.67 22.27 -9.34
CA LEU A 103 7.80 22.22 -8.43
C LEU A 103 7.28 22.45 -7.02
N LYS A 104 7.50 21.47 -6.13
CA LYS A 104 7.22 21.67 -4.71
C LYS A 104 8.07 22.86 -4.26
N PRO A 105 7.50 23.84 -3.54
CA PRO A 105 8.32 24.90 -2.97
C PRO A 105 9.44 24.23 -2.18
N VAL A 106 10.68 24.65 -2.41
CA VAL A 106 11.85 24.12 -1.69
C VAL A 106 11.55 24.26 -0.21
N VAL A 107 11.21 23.14 0.44
CA VAL A 107 11.06 23.09 1.89
C VAL A 107 12.48 23.21 2.40
N ASP A 108 12.87 24.43 2.74
CA ASP A 108 14.20 24.74 3.23
C ASP A 108 14.37 24.00 4.57
N MET A 109 14.96 22.80 4.50
CA MET A 109 15.23 21.86 5.60
C MET A 109 16.28 22.39 6.59
N ARG A 110 16.79 23.61 6.36
CA ARG A 110 17.48 24.37 7.39
C ARG A 110 16.57 24.45 8.62
N LEU A 111 17.16 24.40 9.80
CA LEU A 111 16.45 24.53 11.08
C LEU A 111 15.67 25.85 11.06
N GLN A 112 14.41 25.80 10.63
CA GLN A 112 13.57 26.99 10.51
C GLN A 112 13.50 27.62 11.89
N ARG A 113 13.83 28.91 11.96
CA ARG A 113 13.78 29.65 13.22
C ARG A 113 12.39 29.45 13.79
N ALA A 114 12.31 28.86 14.99
CA ALA A 114 11.04 28.56 15.65
C ALA A 114 10.11 29.78 15.54
N PRO A 115 8.81 29.58 15.23
CA PRO A 115 7.89 30.67 14.99
C PRO A 115 7.96 31.67 16.15
N LYS A 116 7.97 32.97 15.84
CA LYS A 116 8.07 34.03 16.86
C LYS A 116 6.93 33.85 17.87
N LYS A 117 7.26 33.45 19.11
CA LYS A 117 6.27 33.25 20.17
C LYS A 117 5.46 34.52 20.37
N THR A 118 4.14 34.39 20.41
CA THR A 118 3.24 35.53 20.67
C THR A 118 3.52 36.09 22.08
N PRO A 119 3.21 37.37 22.36
CA PRO A 119 3.38 37.94 23.70
C PRO A 119 2.66 37.13 24.79
N ALA A 120 1.45 36.64 24.52
CA ALA A 120 0.69 35.79 25.42
C ALA A 120 1.43 34.46 25.72
N GLN A 121 1.99 33.82 24.70
CA GLN A 121 2.73 32.57 24.85
C GLN A 121 4.08 32.79 25.56
N ARG A 122 4.66 33.99 25.49
CA ARG A 122 5.86 34.34 26.28
C ARG A 122 5.52 34.47 27.76
N ILE A 123 4.39 35.09 28.08
CA ILE A 123 3.92 35.24 29.46
C ILE A 123 3.57 33.88 30.07
N SER A 124 2.89 32.99 29.33
CA SER A 124 2.59 31.64 29.84
C SER A 124 3.87 30.85 30.13
N ASN A 125 4.82 30.84 29.19
CA ASN A 125 6.11 30.18 29.36
C ASN A 125 6.92 30.79 30.53
N ALA A 126 6.83 32.11 30.75
CA ALA A 126 7.50 32.75 31.88
C ALA A 126 6.87 32.30 33.21
N LYS A 127 5.53 32.28 33.30
CA LYS A 127 4.82 31.80 34.49
C LYS A 127 5.15 30.34 34.79
N GLU A 128 5.11 29.46 33.78
CA GLU A 128 5.47 28.04 33.91
C GLU A 128 6.94 27.83 34.36
N ARG A 129 7.86 28.67 33.89
CA ARG A 129 9.26 28.63 34.34
C ARG A 129 9.43 29.11 35.77
N THR A 130 8.72 30.17 36.15
CA THR A 130 8.75 30.65 37.54
C THR A 130 8.16 29.63 38.49
N THR A 131 7.03 29.00 38.14
CA THR A 131 6.44 27.95 38.98
C THR A 131 7.35 26.73 39.09
N SER A 132 7.95 26.30 37.98
CA SER A 132 8.93 25.19 37.98
C SER A 132 10.17 25.52 38.83
N TYR A 133 10.66 26.76 38.78
CA TYR A 133 11.81 27.18 39.57
C TYR A 133 11.47 27.30 41.06
N THR A 134 10.29 27.82 41.41
CA THR A 134 9.85 27.90 42.81
C THR A 134 9.64 26.52 43.40
N THR A 135 9.04 25.58 42.65
CA THR A 135 8.89 24.19 43.12
C THR A 135 10.23 23.48 43.19
N ALA A 136 11.12 23.73 42.23
CA ALA A 136 12.45 23.14 42.23
C ALA A 136 13.39 23.78 43.25
N ASN A 137 13.09 24.98 43.76
CA ASN A 137 13.90 25.73 44.71
C ASN A 137 13.24 25.95 46.08
N ASP A 138 12.19 25.19 46.36
CA ASP A 138 11.54 25.18 47.65
C ASP A 138 12.57 24.83 48.75
N SER A 139 12.71 25.73 49.72
CA SER A 139 13.65 25.63 50.84
C SER A 139 13.12 24.78 51.99
N SER A 140 11.86 24.34 51.91
CA SER A 140 11.24 23.44 52.89
C SER A 140 11.67 21.97 52.73
N MET A 141 12.32 21.62 51.62
CA MET A 141 12.80 20.27 51.32
C MET A 141 14.28 20.12 51.68
N SER A 142 14.66 19.05 52.38
CA SER A 142 16.08 18.77 52.62
C SER A 142 16.81 18.42 51.32
N LEU A 143 18.13 18.62 51.28
CA LEU A 143 18.95 18.33 50.08
C LEU A 143 18.80 16.88 49.60
N LYS A 144 18.64 15.93 50.53
CA LYS A 144 18.43 14.50 50.22
C LYS A 144 17.07 14.23 49.59
N GLU A 145 16.01 14.76 50.19
CA GLU A 145 14.64 14.61 49.65
C GLU A 145 14.49 15.29 48.27
N ARG A 146 15.26 16.37 48.03
CA ARG A 146 15.29 17.07 46.75
C ARG A 146 16.03 16.30 45.65
N GLU A 147 17.07 15.55 46.01
CA GLU A 147 17.77 14.62 45.12
C GLU A 147 16.92 13.38 44.82
N GLU A 148 16.22 12.83 45.81
CA GLU A 148 15.28 11.72 45.66
C GLU A 148 14.05 12.13 44.83
N LEU A 149 13.56 13.37 44.99
CA LEU A 149 12.51 13.91 44.13
C LEU A 149 13.00 14.08 42.68
N ARG A 150 14.24 14.55 42.47
CA ARG A 150 14.83 14.58 41.12
C ARG A 150 15.04 13.20 40.54
N ALA A 151 15.46 12.23 41.35
CA ALA A 151 15.66 10.85 40.94
C ALA A 151 14.32 10.19 40.58
N SER A 152 13.29 10.33 41.39
CA SER A 152 11.95 9.81 41.13
C SER A 152 11.24 10.51 39.96
N LEU A 153 11.45 11.81 39.75
CA LEU A 153 10.99 12.52 38.55
C LEU A 153 11.77 12.07 37.31
N LYS A 154 13.08 11.84 37.41
CA LYS A 154 13.89 11.27 36.34
C LYS A 154 13.52 9.82 36.05
N GLU A 155 13.08 9.07 37.05
CA GLU A 155 12.60 7.70 36.88
C GLU A 155 11.20 7.68 36.26
N ARG A 156 10.28 8.54 36.70
CA ARG A 156 8.89 8.61 36.19
C ARG A 156 8.78 9.30 34.83
N PHE A 157 9.56 10.34 34.58
CA PHE A 157 9.49 11.14 33.35
C PHE A 157 10.71 10.96 32.45
N GLY A 158 11.82 10.40 32.94
CA GLY A 158 12.94 9.96 32.11
C GLY A 158 12.76 8.53 31.58
N SER A 159 11.79 7.76 32.07
CA SER A 159 11.37 6.46 31.49
C SER A 159 10.25 6.62 30.46
N GLY A 160 10.45 7.51 29.50
CA GLY A 160 9.74 7.41 28.23
C GLY A 160 10.45 6.40 27.32
N VAL A 161 10.03 5.12 27.37
CA VAL A 161 10.21 4.06 26.35
C VAL A 161 11.39 3.07 26.53
N GLN A 162 11.06 1.91 27.15
CA GLN A 162 11.32 0.54 26.70
C GLN A 162 12.72 0.18 26.14
N THR A 163 13.55 -0.48 26.95
CA THR A 163 14.84 -1.10 26.60
C THR A 163 14.74 -2.40 25.75
N GLY A 164 13.62 -2.67 25.08
CA GLY A 164 13.44 -3.91 24.31
C GLY A 164 12.61 -3.81 23.03
N SER A 165 12.04 -2.65 22.71
CA SER A 165 11.30 -2.45 21.47
C SER A 165 11.90 -1.26 20.74
N MET A 166 12.21 -1.44 19.45
CA MET A 166 12.64 -0.37 18.58
C MET A 166 11.74 0.85 18.81
N PRO A 167 12.29 2.03 19.17
CA PRO A 167 11.46 3.16 19.53
C PRO A 167 10.59 3.54 18.32
N THR A 168 9.27 3.39 18.49
CA THR A 168 8.26 3.66 17.46
C THR A 168 8.00 5.16 17.26
N SER A 169 8.73 6.02 17.99
CA SER A 169 8.61 7.48 17.91
C SER A 169 9.95 8.13 17.57
N PHE A 170 9.93 9.19 16.78
CA PHE A 170 11.13 9.95 16.39
C PHE A 170 11.94 10.46 17.59
N ARG A 171 11.25 10.88 18.67
CA ARG A 171 11.88 11.34 19.90
C ARG A 171 12.58 10.20 20.67
N GLY A 172 12.06 8.97 20.58
CA GLY A 172 12.72 7.79 21.15
C GLY A 172 13.92 7.31 20.32
N LEU A 173 13.87 7.48 18.99
CA LEU A 173 15.04 7.25 18.13
C LEU A 173 16.16 8.25 18.43
N GLU A 174 15.82 9.52 18.65
CA GLU A 174 16.75 10.58 19.01
C GLU A 174 17.45 10.31 20.35
N SER A 175 16.72 9.87 21.39
CA SER A 175 17.32 9.54 22.69
C SER A 175 18.23 8.31 22.62
N LEU A 176 17.85 7.28 21.85
CA LEU A 176 18.68 6.10 21.62
C LEU A 176 19.96 6.44 20.84
N ALA A 177 19.85 7.31 19.83
CA ALA A 177 20.98 7.79 19.06
C ALA A 177 21.96 8.56 19.95
N ASN A 178 21.47 9.50 20.78
CA ASN A 178 22.30 10.26 21.71
C ASN A 178 23.03 9.35 22.70
N ARG A 179 22.36 8.35 23.27
CA ARG A 179 23.01 7.38 24.16
C ARG A 179 24.08 6.55 23.44
N ARG A 180 23.83 6.11 22.20
CA ARG A 180 24.84 5.40 21.41
C ARG A 180 26.04 6.28 21.08
N ILE A 181 25.82 7.57 20.83
CA ILE A 181 26.89 8.55 20.62
C ILE A 181 27.71 8.71 21.90
N GLU A 182 27.07 8.89 23.06
CA GLU A 182 27.75 8.99 24.36
C GLU A 182 28.55 7.74 24.72
N ASP A 183 27.98 6.55 24.52
CA ASP A 183 28.69 5.27 24.73
C ASP A 183 29.88 5.11 23.77
N ALA A 184 29.77 5.56 22.52
CA ALA A 184 30.86 5.53 21.55
C ALA A 184 31.95 6.59 21.85
N ILE A 185 31.58 7.74 22.42
CA ILE A 185 32.51 8.74 22.95
C ILE A 185 33.27 8.16 24.15
N ALA A 186 32.58 7.50 25.08
CA ALA A 186 33.19 6.85 26.24
C ALA A 186 34.18 5.75 25.83
N ARG A 187 33.87 5.00 24.76
CA ARG A 187 34.79 4.01 24.16
C ARG A 187 35.93 4.63 23.35
N GLY A 188 35.98 5.95 23.19
CA GLY A 188 37.03 6.65 22.45
C GLY A 188 36.95 6.49 20.93
N GLN A 189 35.85 5.95 20.38
CA GLN A 189 35.68 5.72 18.94
C GLN A 189 35.71 7.02 18.11
N PHE A 190 35.49 8.17 18.74
CA PHE A 190 35.55 9.51 18.12
C PHE A 190 36.95 10.14 18.13
N LYS A 191 37.96 9.47 18.70
CA LYS A 191 39.34 10.01 18.77
C LYS A 191 40.08 9.88 17.44
N ASP A 192 39.91 8.76 16.73
CA ASP A 192 40.66 8.44 15.48
C ASP A 192 39.84 8.64 14.19
N ILE A 193 38.71 9.35 14.27
CA ILE A 193 37.92 9.66 13.07
C ILE A 193 38.64 10.77 12.30
N PRO A 194 38.93 10.60 11.00
CA PRO A 194 39.52 11.67 10.19
C PRO A 194 38.57 12.88 10.18
N ARG A 195 38.96 13.94 10.88
CA ARG A 195 38.20 15.20 10.96
C ARG A 195 38.44 16.00 9.68
N GLY A 196 37.37 16.50 9.06
CA GLY A 196 37.46 17.42 7.92
C GLY A 196 37.26 16.80 6.54
N THR A 197 37.27 15.47 6.40
CA THR A 197 36.76 14.85 5.16
C THR A 197 35.25 14.93 5.21
N SER A 198 34.67 15.97 4.59
CA SER A 198 33.22 15.98 4.34
C SER A 198 32.88 14.66 3.68
N ALA A 199 32.09 13.82 4.34
CA ALA A 199 31.53 12.64 3.69
C ALA A 199 31.00 13.12 2.35
N VAL A 200 31.52 12.57 1.24
CA VAL A 200 31.22 13.06 -0.11
C VAL A 200 29.71 13.07 -0.24
N ARG A 201 29.14 14.27 -0.11
CA ARG A 201 27.70 14.44 -0.16
C ARG A 201 27.36 14.26 -1.61
N ASP A 202 26.57 13.25 -1.90
CA ASP A 202 26.22 12.93 -3.27
C ASP A 202 25.49 14.15 -3.85
N ARG A 203 26.10 14.83 -4.83
CA ARG A 203 25.60 16.06 -5.45
C ARG A 203 24.18 15.90 -6.02
N ARG A 204 23.76 14.66 -6.25
CA ARG A 204 22.42 14.29 -6.72
C ARG A 204 21.34 14.49 -5.67
N VAL A 205 21.69 14.50 -4.37
CA VAL A 205 20.74 14.80 -3.28
C VAL A 205 20.23 16.24 -3.37
N ASP A 206 21.08 17.16 -3.83
CA ASP A 206 20.74 18.57 -3.97
C ASP A 206 20.13 18.89 -5.35
N SER A 207 19.89 17.87 -6.19
CA SER A 207 19.22 18.04 -7.48
C SER A 207 17.73 18.32 -7.28
N PRO A 208 17.19 19.46 -7.76
CA PRO A 208 15.76 19.77 -7.67
C PRO A 208 14.87 18.80 -8.48
N PHE A 209 15.48 18.02 -9.38
CA PHE A 209 14.78 17.12 -10.31
C PHE A 209 14.68 15.69 -9.79
N VAL A 210 15.29 15.39 -8.65
CA VAL A 210 15.23 14.05 -8.04
C VAL A 210 14.47 14.19 -6.73
N ASP A 211 13.37 13.45 -6.57
CA ASP A 211 12.64 13.44 -5.30
C ASP A 211 13.57 12.86 -4.23
N THR A 212 13.89 13.68 -3.22
CA THR A 212 14.84 13.35 -2.18
C THR A 212 14.40 12.10 -1.42
N THR A 213 13.09 11.86 -1.30
CA THR A 213 12.52 10.67 -0.68
C THR A 213 12.80 9.41 -1.50
N GLU A 214 12.57 9.44 -2.82
CA GLU A 214 12.83 8.30 -3.72
C GLU A 214 14.32 7.99 -3.79
N TYR A 215 15.16 9.02 -3.87
CA TYR A 215 16.61 8.87 -3.86
C TYR A 215 17.09 8.21 -2.55
N ILE A 216 16.61 8.68 -1.39
CA ILE A 216 16.97 8.10 -0.09
C ILE A 216 16.45 6.66 0.00
N MET A 217 15.22 6.37 -0.45
CA MET A 217 14.68 5.01 -0.48
C MET A 217 15.53 4.09 -1.36
N ASN A 218 15.83 4.49 -2.59
CA ASN A 218 16.64 3.70 -3.51
C ASN A 218 18.06 3.46 -2.98
N ASN A 219 18.64 4.46 -2.32
CA ASN A 219 19.96 4.32 -1.69
C ASN A 219 19.90 3.41 -0.45
N MET A 220 18.80 3.45 0.32
CA MET A 220 18.57 2.56 1.45
C MET A 220 18.39 1.10 0.99
N ILE A 221 17.62 0.86 -0.07
CA ILE A 221 17.46 -0.46 -0.70
C ILE A 221 18.83 -0.99 -1.16
N LYS A 222 19.64 -0.15 -1.81
CA LYS A 222 20.98 -0.52 -2.30
C LYS A 222 21.98 -0.79 -1.17
N ARG A 223 21.95 0.00 -0.09
CA ARG A 223 22.96 -0.08 0.99
C ARG A 223 22.62 -1.07 2.09
N GLN A 224 21.34 -1.21 2.44
CA GLN A 224 20.90 -2.03 3.58
C GLN A 224 20.45 -3.43 3.14
N ALA A 225 20.43 -3.74 1.84
CA ALA A 225 19.88 -4.97 1.28
C ALA A 225 18.46 -5.31 1.81
N LEU A 226 17.74 -4.31 2.36
CA LEU A 226 16.39 -4.48 2.85
C LEU A 226 15.45 -4.23 1.67
N VAL A 227 14.86 -5.32 1.22
CA VAL A 227 13.83 -5.32 0.19
C VAL A 227 12.52 -4.92 0.88
N PRO A 228 11.82 -3.87 0.42
CA PRO A 228 10.52 -3.52 0.96
C PRO A 228 9.55 -4.71 0.98
N PRO A 229 8.67 -4.83 1.98
CA PRO A 229 7.80 -6.01 2.14
C PRO A 229 6.92 -6.34 0.92
N TRP A 230 6.58 -5.35 0.10
CA TRP A 230 5.81 -5.57 -1.13
C TRP A 230 6.67 -6.17 -2.26
N ILE A 231 7.95 -5.81 -2.35
CA ILE A 231 8.90 -6.41 -3.31
C ILE A 231 9.22 -7.85 -2.89
N GLU A 232 9.37 -8.12 -1.59
CA GLU A 232 9.55 -9.50 -1.10
C GLU A 232 8.36 -10.38 -1.48
N LYS A 233 7.13 -9.87 -1.31
CA LYS A 233 5.91 -10.56 -1.74
C LYS A 233 5.87 -10.78 -3.25
N GLN A 234 6.26 -9.79 -4.05
CA GLN A 234 6.34 -9.93 -5.51
C GLN A 234 7.38 -10.97 -5.91
N GLN A 235 8.58 -10.94 -5.33
CA GLN A 235 9.63 -11.94 -5.59
C GLN A 235 9.18 -13.34 -5.18
N ALA A 236 8.51 -13.47 -4.04
CA ALA A 236 7.93 -14.74 -3.59
C ALA A 236 6.89 -15.26 -4.59
N LEU A 237 6.00 -14.40 -5.09
CA LEU A 237 5.02 -14.77 -6.12
C LEU A 237 5.68 -15.18 -7.43
N HIS A 238 6.67 -14.43 -7.91
CA HIS A 238 7.43 -14.77 -9.12
C HIS A 238 8.14 -16.12 -8.98
N THR A 239 8.76 -16.37 -7.83
CA THR A 239 9.43 -17.63 -7.52
C THR A 239 8.44 -18.78 -7.45
N ALA A 240 7.28 -18.59 -6.79
CA ALA A 240 6.22 -19.59 -6.73
C ALA A 240 5.66 -19.91 -8.13
N ALA A 241 5.43 -18.89 -8.96
CA ALA A 241 4.96 -19.07 -10.33
C ALA A 241 5.99 -19.78 -11.21
N ALA A 242 7.28 -19.46 -11.07
CA ALA A 242 8.36 -20.14 -11.77
C ALA A 242 8.44 -21.62 -11.38
N ASN A 243 8.37 -21.92 -10.07
CA ASN A 243 8.34 -23.28 -9.53
C ASN A 243 7.11 -24.06 -10.02
N PHE A 244 5.94 -23.43 -10.05
CA PHE A 244 4.71 -24.03 -10.58
C PHE A 244 4.86 -24.38 -12.06
N ARG A 245 5.33 -23.43 -12.90
CA ARG A 245 5.57 -23.68 -14.34
C ARG A 245 6.62 -24.77 -14.57
N ALA A 246 7.64 -24.86 -13.72
CA ALA A 246 8.64 -25.92 -13.80
C ALA A 246 8.05 -27.30 -13.45
N ARG A 247 7.22 -27.37 -12.40
CA ARG A 247 6.50 -28.60 -12.03
C ARG A 247 5.53 -29.03 -13.13
N LEU A 248 4.73 -28.11 -13.63
CA LEU A 248 3.78 -28.36 -14.72
C LEU A 248 4.50 -28.92 -15.96
N ARG A 249 5.64 -28.32 -16.35
CA ARG A 249 6.46 -28.83 -17.45
C ARG A 249 6.98 -30.24 -17.17
N LYS A 250 7.48 -30.53 -15.97
CA LYS A 250 7.93 -31.87 -15.59
C LYS A 250 6.80 -32.90 -15.63
N ASP A 251 5.66 -32.58 -15.03
CA ASP A 251 4.49 -33.46 -15.00
C ASP A 251 3.96 -33.72 -16.42
N TRP A 252 3.90 -32.67 -17.24
CA TRP A 252 3.55 -32.80 -18.65
C TRP A 252 4.54 -33.68 -19.41
N THR A 253 5.85 -33.45 -19.26
CA THR A 253 6.86 -34.30 -19.93
C THR A 253 6.75 -35.76 -19.51
N ARG A 254 6.48 -36.04 -18.23
CA ARG A 254 6.26 -37.40 -17.74
C ARG A 254 5.00 -38.02 -18.34
N HIS A 255 3.92 -37.26 -18.43
CA HIS A 255 2.69 -37.71 -19.06
C HIS A 255 2.86 -37.98 -20.55
N ALA A 256 3.51 -37.07 -21.28
CA ALA A 256 3.80 -37.22 -22.71
C ALA A 256 4.67 -38.45 -23.01
N VAL A 257 5.72 -38.68 -22.21
CA VAL A 257 6.52 -39.91 -22.30
C VAL A 257 5.66 -41.14 -22.02
N GLY A 258 4.79 -41.08 -21.00
CA GLY A 258 3.83 -42.14 -20.70
C GLY A 258 2.91 -42.48 -21.88
N ILE A 259 2.38 -41.49 -22.58
CA ILE A 259 1.55 -41.68 -23.80
C ILE A 259 2.37 -42.36 -24.91
N VAL A 260 3.59 -41.90 -25.15
CA VAL A 260 4.48 -42.45 -26.19
C VAL A 260 4.85 -43.91 -25.88
N VAL A 261 5.11 -44.24 -24.62
CA VAL A 261 5.48 -45.59 -24.17
C VAL A 261 4.27 -46.53 -24.12
N ALA A 262 3.11 -46.05 -23.68
CA ALA A 262 1.87 -46.85 -23.62
C ALA A 262 1.38 -47.27 -25.00
N THR A 263 1.75 -46.50 -26.04
CA THR A 263 1.50 -46.89 -27.42
C THR A 263 2.57 -47.88 -27.86
N SER A 264 2.27 -49.18 -27.78
CA SER A 264 3.22 -50.25 -28.11
C SER A 264 3.81 -50.10 -29.52
N GLY A 265 5.13 -50.29 -29.63
CA GLY A 265 5.89 -50.14 -30.87
C GLY A 265 7.39 -50.34 -30.65
N SER A 266 8.17 -50.33 -31.74
CA SER A 266 9.64 -50.36 -31.67
C SER A 266 10.22 -49.06 -31.09
N VAL A 267 11.42 -49.11 -30.50
CA VAL A 267 12.07 -47.93 -29.89
C VAL A 267 12.25 -46.80 -30.92
N GLN A 268 12.54 -47.14 -32.17
CA GLN A 268 12.70 -46.20 -33.27
C GLN A 268 11.40 -45.44 -33.59
N GLU A 269 10.25 -46.11 -33.51
CA GLU A 269 8.94 -45.47 -33.72
C GLU A 269 8.56 -44.55 -32.57
N GLN A 270 8.93 -44.92 -31.33
CA GLN A 270 8.74 -44.07 -30.15
C GLN A 270 9.56 -42.78 -30.26
N VAL A 271 10.83 -42.87 -30.68
CA VAL A 271 11.70 -41.71 -30.92
C VAL A 271 11.13 -40.81 -32.02
N ARG A 272 10.73 -41.39 -33.16
CA ARG A 272 10.11 -40.62 -34.27
C ARG A 272 8.85 -39.87 -33.83
N ARG A 273 8.01 -40.48 -32.99
CA ARG A 273 6.81 -39.83 -32.44
C ARG A 273 7.15 -38.71 -31.46
N ALA A 274 8.10 -38.93 -30.55
CA ALA A 274 8.57 -37.90 -29.63
C ALA A 274 9.13 -36.68 -30.38
N GLU A 275 9.90 -36.90 -31.46
CA GLU A 275 10.40 -35.83 -32.34
C GLU A 275 9.27 -35.08 -33.05
N ALA A 276 8.22 -35.78 -33.52
CA ALA A 276 7.07 -35.16 -34.16
C ALA A 276 6.29 -34.25 -33.18
N TYR A 277 6.07 -34.70 -31.94
CA TYR A 277 5.47 -33.88 -30.89
C TYR A 277 6.34 -32.66 -30.54
N ALA A 278 7.66 -32.84 -30.41
CA ALA A 278 8.58 -31.73 -30.14
C ALA A 278 8.55 -30.67 -31.25
N ARG A 279 8.49 -31.09 -32.53
CA ARG A 279 8.35 -30.16 -33.67
C ARG A 279 7.02 -29.42 -33.65
N ALA A 280 5.92 -30.08 -33.32
CA ALA A 280 4.60 -29.45 -33.21
C ALA A 280 4.58 -28.36 -32.12
N GLU A 281 5.18 -28.63 -30.95
CA GLU A 281 5.31 -27.67 -29.85
C GLU A 281 6.20 -26.48 -30.21
N MET A 282 7.29 -26.70 -30.93
CA MET A 282 8.17 -25.62 -31.40
C MET A 282 7.48 -24.74 -32.45
N GLY A 283 6.65 -25.32 -33.32
CA GLY A 283 5.83 -24.56 -34.27
C GLY A 283 4.77 -23.68 -33.60
N LEU A 284 4.18 -24.16 -32.50
CA LEU A 284 3.20 -23.41 -31.69
C LEU A 284 3.83 -22.21 -30.95
N ARG A 285 5.09 -22.31 -30.52
CA ARG A 285 5.81 -21.18 -29.89
C ARG A 285 6.06 -20.01 -30.85
N VAL A 286 6.27 -20.27 -32.13
CA VAL A 286 6.49 -19.23 -33.15
C VAL A 286 5.20 -18.43 -33.44
N GLY A 287 4.02 -19.00 -33.18
CA GLY A 287 2.73 -18.31 -33.26
C GLY A 287 2.23 -17.69 -31.95
N GLY A 288 2.95 -17.87 -30.83
CA GLY A 288 2.58 -17.36 -29.51
C GLY A 288 3.27 -16.04 -29.20
N ILE A 289 2.48 -15.03 -28.86
CA ILE A 289 2.91 -13.67 -28.48
C ILE A 289 4.16 -13.71 -27.58
N GLN A 290 5.28 -13.20 -28.10
CA GLN A 290 6.51 -12.96 -27.35
C GLN A 290 6.16 -12.04 -26.15
N PRO A 291 6.51 -12.39 -24.89
CA PRO A 291 6.31 -11.46 -23.79
C PRO A 291 7.18 -10.21 -24.04
N PRO A 292 6.64 -8.99 -23.89
CA PRO A 292 7.41 -7.78 -24.12
C PRO A 292 8.57 -7.71 -23.11
N GLY A 293 9.82 -7.75 -23.60
CA GLY A 293 11.02 -7.57 -22.78
C GLY A 293 12.12 -8.64 -22.91
N SER A 294 12.02 -9.62 -23.82
CA SER A 294 13.12 -10.57 -24.06
C SER A 294 14.31 -10.00 -24.83
N ASP A 295 14.13 -8.84 -25.48
CA ASP A 295 15.08 -8.35 -26.50
C ASP A 295 16.15 -7.40 -25.94
N LEU A 296 16.22 -7.24 -24.61
CA LEU A 296 17.13 -6.28 -23.96
C LEU A 296 18.37 -6.91 -23.29
N LEU A 297 18.71 -8.17 -23.60
CA LEU A 297 19.90 -8.82 -23.03
C LEU A 297 20.89 -9.35 -24.08
N GLU A 298 20.78 -8.92 -25.34
CA GLU A 298 21.82 -9.13 -26.35
C GLU A 298 22.31 -7.78 -26.90
N GLU A 299 22.88 -6.94 -26.04
CA GLU A 299 23.92 -6.00 -26.47
C GLU A 299 24.76 -5.52 -25.28
N LYS A 300 26.07 -5.79 -25.39
CA LYS A 300 27.23 -5.47 -24.52
C LYS A 300 27.65 -6.52 -23.49
#